data_AF-A0A930VM80-F1
#
_entry.id   AF-A0A930VM80-F1
#
_cell.length_a   1.000
_cell.length_b   1.000
_cell.length_c   1.000
_cell.angle_alpha   90.00
_cell.angle_beta   90.00
_cell.angle_gamma   90.00
#
_symmetry.space_group_name_H-M   'P 1'
#
loop_
_entity.id
_entity.type
_entity.pdbx_description
1 polymer ?
#
loop_
_entity_poly.entity_id
_entity_poly.type
_entity_poly.pdbx_seq_one_letter_code
_entity_poly.pdbx_strand_id
1 'polypeptide(L)'
;MSLKDFQRPKITSAHIIAVAALVISCAGSASAAIVITSAQIKDGTVTTKDIKNRTLQLRDINPTDRAKLKGADGASAFEPPPAGTLVVGGGLIQGYVATAGGQLTTYTALGFTPAAPLSEDNPTRNVYFAPHASVIDTNENGTLCPGTAAAPDATPGITCIYVAATTNVEPNSTAVYAGVTASTEGADGHGFNVTPDANAVGQMIFRYVWAYRAP
;
A
#
# COMPACT_ATOMS: atom_id res chain seq x y z
N MET A 1 72.26 -60.60 -7.80
CA MET A 1 70.99 -59.83 -7.68
C MET A 1 70.24 -60.43 -6.49
N SER A 2 70.35 -59.80 -5.32
CA SER A 2 69.95 -60.37 -4.03
C SER A 2 68.50 -60.03 -3.71
N LEU A 3 67.63 -61.05 -3.62
CA LEU A 3 66.28 -60.91 -3.11
C LEU A 3 66.35 -60.72 -1.59
N LYS A 4 65.94 -59.55 -1.12
CA LYS A 4 65.77 -59.28 0.31
C LYS A 4 64.60 -60.10 0.84
N ASP A 5 64.87 -60.91 1.86
CA ASP A 5 63.87 -61.62 2.64
C ASP A 5 62.84 -60.63 3.20
N PHE A 6 61.61 -60.68 2.68
CA PHE A 6 60.47 -60.03 3.32
C PHE A 6 60.11 -60.85 4.57
N GLN A 7 60.59 -60.39 5.73
CA GLN A 7 60.12 -60.91 7.01
C GLN A 7 58.61 -60.72 7.12
N ARG A 8 57.87 -61.84 7.18
CA ARG A 8 56.43 -61.82 7.43
C ARG A 8 56.20 -61.23 8.83
N PRO A 9 55.42 -60.14 8.97
CA PRO A 9 55.14 -59.57 10.28
C PRO A 9 54.42 -60.62 11.13
N LYS A 10 55.03 -60.98 12.27
CA LYS A 10 54.40 -61.88 13.24
C LYS A 10 53.31 -61.09 13.94
N ILE A 11 52.05 -61.45 13.68
CA ILE A 11 50.91 -60.90 14.42
C ILE A 11 51.07 -61.35 15.88
N THR A 12 51.45 -60.41 16.73
CA THR A 12 51.59 -60.62 18.18
C THR A 12 50.26 -60.32 18.88
N SER A 13 50.06 -60.86 20.08
CA SER A 13 48.87 -60.63 20.91
C SER A 13 48.56 -59.15 21.14
N ALA A 14 49.58 -58.27 21.09
CA ALA A 14 49.43 -56.83 21.19
C ALA A 14 48.60 -56.22 20.03
N HIS A 15 48.69 -56.77 18.82
CA HIS A 15 47.89 -56.31 17.68
C HIS A 15 46.42 -56.66 17.86
N ILE A 16 46.13 -57.83 18.42
CA ILE A 16 44.75 -58.26 18.71
C ILE A 16 44.13 -57.34 19.77
N ILE A 17 44.88 -57.01 20.83
CA ILE A 17 44.42 -56.09 21.86
C ILE A 17 44.23 -54.67 21.30
N ALA A 18 45.14 -54.19 20.46
CA ALA A 18 45.02 -52.88 19.82
C ALA A 18 43.79 -52.77 18.91
N VAL A 19 43.50 -53.82 18.11
CA VAL A 19 42.30 -53.87 17.26
C VAL A 19 41.04 -53.97 18.12
N ALA A 20 41.03 -54.79 19.18
CA ALA A 20 39.89 -54.90 20.09
C ALA A 20 39.61 -53.58 20.82
N ALA A 21 40.65 -52.91 21.32
CA ALA A 21 40.53 -51.61 21.97
C ALA A 21 40.02 -50.53 21.00
N LEU A 22 40.48 -50.55 19.74
CA LEU A 22 40.02 -49.63 18.71
C LEU A 22 38.54 -49.86 18.36
N VAL A 23 38.11 -51.12 18.23
CA VAL A 23 36.70 -51.46 17.96
C VAL A 23 35.79 -51.03 19.12
N ILE A 24 36.21 -51.26 20.37
CA ILE A 24 35.45 -50.84 21.55
C ILE A 24 35.40 -49.30 21.66
N SER A 25 36.50 -48.62 21.32
CA SER A 25 36.57 -47.15 21.27
C SER A 25 35.65 -46.52 20.22
N CYS A 26 35.38 -47.22 19.11
CA CYS A 26 34.52 -46.73 18.03
C CYS A 26 33.05 -47.14 18.20
N ALA A 27 32.71 -48.06 19.10
CA ALA A 27 31.34 -48.52 19.33
C ALA A 27 30.47 -47.52 20.13
N GLY A 28 31.05 -46.44 20.66
CA GLY A 28 30.40 -45.56 21.64
C GLY A 28 29.69 -44.30 21.11
N SER A 29 29.74 -43.98 19.81
CA SER A 29 29.27 -42.66 19.32
C SER A 29 28.17 -42.68 18.25
N ALA A 30 27.47 -43.80 18.07
CA ALA A 30 26.21 -43.78 17.35
C ALA A 30 25.09 -43.29 18.30
N SER A 31 25.12 -42.00 18.64
CA SER A 31 23.94 -41.34 19.21
C SER A 31 22.82 -41.48 18.19
N ALA A 32 21.84 -42.34 18.47
CA ALA A 32 20.61 -42.37 17.70
C ALA A 32 20.09 -40.94 17.66
N ALA A 33 20.03 -40.34 16.47
CA ALA A 33 19.30 -39.09 16.29
C ALA A 33 17.86 -39.40 16.70
N ILE A 34 17.47 -38.99 17.91
CA ILE A 34 16.11 -39.13 18.39
C ILE A 34 15.30 -38.26 17.44
N VAL A 35 14.61 -38.89 16.50
CA VAL A 35 13.71 -38.21 15.59
C VAL A 35 12.52 -37.78 16.42
N ILE A 36 12.52 -36.52 16.85
CA ILE A 36 11.34 -35.91 17.44
C ILE A 36 10.30 -35.81 16.33
N THR A 37 9.23 -36.59 16.45
CA THR A 37 8.12 -36.59 15.51
C THR A 37 7.03 -35.62 15.96
N SER A 38 6.09 -35.31 15.06
CA SER A 38 4.92 -34.48 15.40
C SER A 38 4.12 -35.06 16.57
N ALA A 39 4.08 -36.39 16.75
CA ALA A 39 3.39 -37.03 17.86
C ALA A 39 3.96 -36.67 19.25
N GLN A 40 5.21 -36.19 19.31
CA GLN A 40 5.88 -35.80 20.56
C GLN A 40 5.81 -34.28 20.82
N ILE A 41 5.33 -33.51 19.84
CA ILE A 41 5.18 -32.05 19.94
C ILE A 41 3.72 -31.75 20.24
N LYS A 42 3.45 -31.03 21.33
CA LYS A 42 2.09 -30.61 21.69
C LYS A 42 1.77 -29.27 21.04
N ASP A 43 0.49 -29.05 20.73
CA ASP A 43 0.03 -27.79 20.15
C ASP A 43 0.34 -26.61 21.09
N GLY A 44 0.87 -25.53 20.50
CA GLY A 44 1.22 -24.30 21.22
C GLY A 44 2.50 -24.35 22.05
N THR A 45 3.27 -25.46 22.07
CA THR A 45 4.51 -25.51 22.87
C THR A 45 5.75 -25.00 22.14
N VAL A 46 5.73 -24.93 20.80
CA VAL A 46 6.81 -24.32 20.01
C VAL A 46 6.47 -22.86 19.78
N THR A 47 7.36 -21.97 20.20
CA THR A 47 7.21 -20.52 20.03
C THR A 47 8.21 -19.97 19.03
N THR A 48 8.04 -18.71 18.62
CA THR A 48 8.99 -18.03 17.72
C THR A 48 10.40 -17.92 18.30
N LYS A 49 10.57 -18.01 19.63
CA LYS A 49 11.88 -18.02 20.29
C LYS A 49 12.68 -19.29 20.03
N ASP A 50 11.98 -20.40 19.77
CA ASP A 50 12.59 -21.73 19.56
C ASP A 50 13.03 -21.92 18.10
N ILE A 51 12.59 -21.04 17.20
CA ILE A 51 12.82 -21.13 15.77
C ILE A 51 13.86 -20.09 15.36
N LYS A 52 14.94 -20.54 14.72
CA LYS A 52 15.95 -19.63 14.16
C LYS A 52 15.36 -18.83 13.00
N ASN A 53 15.74 -17.56 12.90
CA ASN A 53 15.32 -16.72 11.79
C ASN A 53 15.71 -17.34 10.44
N ARG A 54 14.80 -17.25 9.47
CA ARG A 54 14.99 -17.70 8.07
C ARG A 54 15.24 -19.20 7.88
N THR A 55 14.88 -20.06 8.85
CA THR A 55 14.99 -21.52 8.68
C THR A 55 13.69 -22.18 8.24
N LEU A 56 12.53 -21.53 8.42
CA LEU A 56 11.25 -22.02 7.92
C LEU A 56 11.10 -21.69 6.43
N GLN A 57 10.76 -22.69 5.64
CA GLN A 57 10.44 -22.57 4.23
C GLN A 57 8.94 -22.81 4.00
N LEU A 58 8.41 -22.32 2.88
CA LEU A 58 6.99 -22.51 2.55
C LEU A 58 6.59 -23.99 2.47
N ARG A 59 7.53 -24.87 2.10
CA ARG A 59 7.31 -26.33 2.05
C ARG A 59 7.06 -26.96 3.42
N ASP A 60 7.53 -26.32 4.49
CA ASP A 60 7.40 -26.80 5.88
C ASP A 60 6.01 -26.46 6.46
N ILE A 61 5.26 -25.58 5.77
CA ILE A 61 3.91 -25.18 6.18
C ILE A 61 2.88 -26.04 5.45
N ASN A 62 1.86 -26.45 6.20
CA ASN A 62 0.72 -27.23 5.70
C ASN A 62 0.15 -26.54 4.44
N PRO A 63 -0.02 -27.27 3.32
CA PRO A 63 -0.61 -26.73 2.09
C PRO A 63 -1.91 -25.95 2.29
N THR A 64 -2.79 -26.38 3.20
CA THR A 64 -4.06 -25.70 3.47
C THR A 64 -3.88 -24.33 4.14
N ASP A 65 -2.79 -24.14 4.87
CA ASP A 65 -2.50 -22.88 5.57
C ASP A 65 -1.68 -21.91 4.72
N ARG A 66 -1.04 -22.37 3.64
CA ARG A 66 -0.27 -21.49 2.73
C ARG A 66 -1.14 -20.39 2.13
N ALA A 67 -2.40 -20.67 1.83
CA ALA A 67 -3.34 -19.67 1.34
C ALA A 67 -3.57 -18.52 2.33
N LYS A 68 -3.50 -18.81 3.64
CA LYS A 68 -3.65 -17.80 4.72
C LYS A 68 -2.41 -16.91 4.88
N LEU A 69 -1.27 -17.33 4.32
CA LEU A 69 -0.02 -16.56 4.33
C LEU A 69 0.08 -15.58 3.16
N LYS A 70 -0.78 -15.72 2.14
CA LYS A 70 -0.88 -14.72 1.08
C LYS A 70 -1.55 -13.50 1.68
N GLY A 71 -0.87 -12.35 1.65
CA GLY A 71 -1.53 -11.08 1.93
C GLY A 71 -2.69 -10.86 0.96
N ALA A 72 -3.65 -10.00 1.33
CA ALA A 72 -4.63 -9.52 0.38
C ALA A 72 -3.89 -8.92 -0.84
N ASP A 73 -4.44 -9.12 -2.03
CA ASP A 73 -3.92 -8.44 -3.20
C ASP A 73 -3.99 -6.91 -2.96
N GLY A 74 -3.03 -6.16 -3.50
CA GLY A 74 -3.06 -4.70 -3.40
C GLY A 74 -4.32 -4.13 -4.06
N ALA A 75 -4.71 -2.91 -3.66
CA ALA A 75 -5.85 -2.25 -4.28
C ALA A 75 -5.70 -2.20 -5.80
N SER A 76 -6.68 -2.74 -6.53
CA SER A 76 -6.72 -2.64 -7.98
C SER A 76 -6.92 -1.17 -8.38
N ALA A 77 -6.17 -0.69 -9.36
CA ALA A 77 -6.41 0.63 -9.95
C ALA A 77 -7.74 0.69 -10.73
N PHE A 78 -8.34 -0.47 -11.02
CA PHE A 78 -9.54 -0.59 -11.86
C PHE A 78 -10.81 -0.92 -11.07
N GLU A 79 -10.68 -1.31 -9.80
CA GLU A 79 -11.81 -1.57 -8.91
C GLU A 79 -11.97 -0.43 -7.90
N PRO A 80 -13.21 -0.15 -7.44
CA PRO A 80 -13.40 0.78 -6.35
C PRO A 80 -12.63 0.38 -5.10
N PRO A 81 -12.11 1.36 -4.34
CA PRO A 81 -11.51 1.08 -3.05
C PRO A 81 -12.52 0.35 -2.14
N PRO A 82 -12.06 -0.52 -1.22
CA PRO A 82 -12.95 -1.17 -0.26
C PRO A 82 -13.81 -0.17 0.52
N ALA A 83 -15.05 -0.53 0.84
CA ALA A 83 -16.01 0.32 1.56
C ALA A 83 -15.39 0.99 2.81
N GLY A 84 -15.65 2.28 2.99
CA GLY A 84 -15.12 3.09 4.10
C GLY A 84 -13.67 3.56 3.92
N THR A 85 -12.94 3.07 2.92
CA THR A 85 -11.58 3.54 2.62
C THR A 85 -11.60 5.03 2.29
N LEU A 86 -10.80 5.81 3.01
CA LEU A 86 -10.56 7.22 2.71
C LEU A 86 -9.31 7.33 1.84
N VAL A 87 -9.50 7.74 0.59
CA VAL A 87 -8.41 8.05 -0.34
C VAL A 87 -8.20 9.56 -0.34
N VAL A 88 -6.96 10.01 -0.19
CA VAL A 88 -6.61 11.43 -0.15
C VAL A 88 -5.52 11.70 -1.17
N GLY A 89 -5.62 12.84 -1.84
CA GLY A 89 -4.56 13.38 -2.68
C GLY A 89 -4.54 14.91 -2.61
N GLY A 90 -3.79 15.54 -3.49
CA GLY A 90 -3.73 16.99 -3.54
C GLY A 90 -3.27 17.50 -4.88
N GLY A 91 -3.42 18.80 -5.07
CA GLY A 91 -3.03 19.50 -6.28
C GLY A 91 -2.56 20.92 -6.01
N LEU A 92 -1.84 21.45 -7.01
CA LEU A 92 -1.32 22.80 -7.01
C LEU A 92 -1.56 23.39 -8.39
N ILE A 93 -2.29 24.51 -8.43
CA ILE A 93 -2.38 25.37 -9.60
C ILE A 93 -1.47 26.55 -9.33
N GLN A 94 -0.48 26.75 -10.18
CA GLN A 94 0.42 27.88 -10.08
C GLN A 94 0.74 28.39 -11.48
N GLY A 95 0.53 29.69 -11.70
CA GLY A 95 0.82 30.32 -12.97
C GLY A 95 0.78 31.84 -12.89
N TYR A 96 1.27 32.50 -13.93
CA TYR A 96 1.09 33.94 -14.10
C TYR A 96 -0.11 34.20 -15.00
N VAL A 97 -1.01 35.08 -14.56
CA VAL A 97 -2.14 35.57 -15.35
C VAL A 97 -1.88 36.98 -15.85
N ALA A 98 -2.27 37.26 -17.09
CA ALA A 98 -2.06 38.56 -17.73
C ALA A 98 -3.20 39.56 -17.46
N THR A 99 -4.34 39.09 -16.93
CA THR A 99 -5.55 39.87 -16.66
C THR A 99 -6.16 39.47 -15.33
N ALA A 100 -6.82 40.41 -14.64
CA ALA A 100 -7.80 40.07 -13.61
C ALA A 100 -8.92 39.23 -14.21
N GLY A 101 -9.47 38.28 -13.45
CA GLY A 101 -10.39 37.25 -13.93
C GLY A 101 -9.74 36.18 -14.82
N GLY A 102 -8.40 36.20 -14.95
CA GLY A 102 -7.68 35.16 -15.70
C GLY A 102 -7.85 33.80 -15.02
N GLN A 103 -8.36 32.83 -15.76
CA GLN A 103 -8.67 31.50 -15.24
C GLN A 103 -7.49 30.54 -15.45
N LEU A 104 -7.18 29.73 -14.44
CA LEU A 104 -6.31 28.57 -14.60
C LEU A 104 -7.08 27.30 -14.25
N THR A 105 -6.94 26.28 -15.08
CA THR A 105 -7.60 24.99 -14.88
C THR A 105 -6.56 23.90 -14.72
N THR A 106 -6.79 22.99 -13.78
CA THR A 106 -6.05 21.73 -13.72
C THR A 106 -7.00 20.55 -13.66
N TYR A 107 -6.64 19.48 -14.37
CA TYR A 107 -7.28 18.19 -14.24
C TYR A 107 -6.60 17.36 -13.16
N THR A 108 -7.39 16.71 -12.31
CA THR A 108 -6.95 15.74 -11.31
C THR A 108 -7.51 14.38 -11.68
N ALA A 109 -6.62 13.48 -12.11
CA ALA A 109 -6.95 12.08 -12.30
C ALA A 109 -7.01 11.36 -10.95
N LEU A 110 -8.05 10.56 -10.73
CA LEU A 110 -8.12 9.60 -9.65
C LEU A 110 -7.31 8.36 -10.01
N GLY A 111 -6.44 7.90 -9.12
CA GLY A 111 -5.68 6.66 -9.28
C GLY A 111 -6.51 5.38 -9.09
N PHE A 112 -7.84 5.49 -9.10
CA PHE A 112 -8.81 4.41 -8.87
C PHE A 112 -10.13 4.72 -9.58
N THR A 113 -10.96 3.70 -9.76
CA THR A 113 -12.33 3.85 -10.27
C THR A 113 -13.29 4.14 -9.11
N PRO A 114 -13.95 5.31 -9.02
CA PRO A 114 -14.96 5.53 -7.99
C PRO A 114 -16.17 4.60 -8.19
N ALA A 115 -16.89 4.27 -7.11
CA ALA A 115 -18.04 3.36 -7.17
C ALA A 115 -19.19 3.88 -8.04
N ALA A 116 -19.28 5.20 -8.22
CA ALA A 116 -20.14 5.87 -9.19
C ALA A 116 -19.29 6.92 -9.92
N PRO A 117 -19.56 7.17 -11.23
CA PRO A 117 -18.89 8.26 -11.95
C PRO A 117 -19.03 9.58 -11.21
N LEU A 118 -17.99 10.41 -11.27
CA LEU A 118 -18.10 11.77 -10.76
C LEU A 118 -19.11 12.56 -11.61
N SER A 119 -19.93 13.39 -10.96
CA SER A 119 -20.99 14.20 -11.57
C SER A 119 -21.15 15.51 -10.79
N GLU A 120 -21.38 16.63 -11.52
CA GLU A 120 -21.85 17.90 -10.93
C GLU A 120 -23.36 18.12 -11.07
N ASP A 121 -24.02 17.37 -11.93
CA ASP A 121 -25.47 17.39 -12.12
C ASP A 121 -26.27 17.09 -10.84
N ASN A 122 -27.28 17.92 -10.54
CA ASN A 122 -28.28 17.57 -9.53
C ASN A 122 -29.34 16.62 -10.12
N PRO A 123 -29.75 15.55 -9.40
CA PRO A 123 -29.42 15.24 -8.00
C PRO A 123 -28.22 14.28 -7.83
N THR A 124 -27.50 13.93 -8.89
CA THR A 124 -26.44 12.91 -8.88
C THR A 124 -25.08 13.42 -8.44
N ARG A 125 -24.99 14.71 -8.08
CA ARG A 125 -23.76 15.37 -7.74
C ARG A 125 -23.06 14.70 -6.57
N ASN A 126 -21.79 14.36 -6.80
CA ASN A 126 -20.94 13.69 -5.81
C ASN A 126 -19.54 14.31 -5.73
N VAL A 127 -19.34 15.50 -6.32
CA VAL A 127 -18.12 16.28 -6.21
C VAL A 127 -18.44 17.68 -5.66
N TYR A 128 -17.80 18.04 -4.55
CA TYR A 128 -18.05 19.29 -3.84
C TYR A 128 -16.77 19.88 -3.28
N PHE A 129 -16.78 21.16 -2.99
CA PHE A 129 -15.82 21.79 -2.10
C PHE A 129 -16.28 21.71 -0.65
N ALA A 130 -15.32 21.62 0.26
CA ALA A 130 -15.52 22.05 1.64
C ALA A 130 -15.62 23.59 1.69
N PRO A 131 -16.37 24.16 2.66
CA PRO A 131 -16.57 25.61 2.75
C PRO A 131 -15.27 26.41 2.81
N HIS A 132 -15.11 27.42 1.95
CA HIS A 132 -13.97 28.31 1.86
C HIS A 132 -14.31 29.59 1.07
N ALA A 133 -13.89 30.77 1.55
CA ALA A 133 -14.23 32.08 0.98
C ALA A 133 -13.84 32.36 -0.51
N SER A 134 -13.17 31.43 -1.18
CA SER A 134 -12.77 31.55 -2.59
C SER A 134 -13.63 30.70 -3.52
N VAL A 135 -14.54 29.89 -2.98
CA VAL A 135 -15.35 28.93 -3.72
C VAL A 135 -16.75 29.50 -3.95
N ILE A 136 -17.36 29.15 -5.08
CA ILE A 136 -18.75 29.50 -5.37
C ILE A 136 -19.69 28.70 -4.45
N ASP A 137 -20.58 29.38 -3.71
CA ASP A 137 -21.53 28.77 -2.76
C ASP A 137 -22.27 27.53 -3.28
N THR A 138 -22.65 27.52 -4.57
CA THR A 138 -23.37 26.39 -5.19
C THR A 138 -22.55 25.11 -5.27
N ASN A 139 -21.23 25.20 -5.10
CA ASN A 139 -20.30 24.08 -5.14
C ASN A 139 -19.79 23.66 -3.75
N GLU A 140 -20.21 24.36 -2.70
CA GLU A 140 -19.83 24.05 -1.33
C GLU A 140 -20.85 23.15 -0.65
N ASN A 141 -20.36 22.22 0.17
CA ASN A 141 -21.24 21.47 1.07
C ASN A 141 -20.49 21.04 2.33
N GLY A 142 -20.60 21.80 3.42
CA GLY A 142 -19.95 21.48 4.70
C GLY A 142 -20.47 20.21 5.38
N THR A 143 -21.67 19.75 5.02
CA THR A 143 -22.25 18.51 5.56
C THR A 143 -21.68 17.28 4.86
N LEU A 144 -21.49 17.34 3.53
CA LEU A 144 -20.92 16.26 2.74
C LEU A 144 -19.39 16.27 2.72
N CYS A 145 -18.80 17.45 2.94
CA CYS A 145 -17.35 17.67 3.01
C CYS A 145 -16.92 18.25 4.37
N PRO A 146 -17.14 17.51 5.47
CA PRO A 146 -16.60 17.92 6.75
C PRO A 146 -15.07 17.81 6.77
N GLY A 147 -14.47 18.38 7.81
CA GLY A 147 -13.01 18.40 7.99
C GLY A 147 -12.35 19.61 7.34
N THR A 148 -11.04 19.51 7.11
CA THR A 148 -10.19 20.59 6.58
C THR A 148 -9.15 20.02 5.61
N ALA A 149 -8.40 20.87 4.90
CA ALA A 149 -7.30 20.38 4.06
C ALA A 149 -6.23 19.60 4.84
N ALA A 150 -6.02 19.89 6.12
CA ALA A 150 -5.06 19.17 6.96
C ALA A 150 -5.61 17.83 7.50
N ALA A 151 -6.93 17.70 7.58
CA ALA A 151 -7.64 16.52 8.06
C ALA A 151 -8.94 16.37 7.25
N PRO A 152 -8.85 15.92 5.99
CA PRO A 152 -10.01 15.83 5.12
C PRO A 152 -10.88 14.64 5.53
N ASP A 153 -12.19 14.80 5.48
CA ASP A 153 -13.15 13.78 5.89
C ASP A 153 -14.38 13.78 4.98
N ALA A 154 -14.24 13.24 3.77
CA ALA A 154 -15.39 13.15 2.86
C ALA A 154 -16.43 12.16 3.37
N THR A 155 -17.73 12.48 3.23
CA THR A 155 -18.79 11.49 3.47
C THR A 155 -18.73 10.36 2.44
N PRO A 156 -19.20 9.13 2.77
CA PRO A 156 -19.15 8.00 1.85
C PRO A 156 -19.80 8.31 0.49
N GLY A 157 -19.12 7.95 -0.60
CA GLY A 157 -19.55 8.20 -1.98
C GLY A 157 -19.26 9.60 -2.51
N ILE A 158 -18.77 10.52 -1.68
CA ILE A 158 -18.50 11.92 -2.07
C ILE A 158 -17.01 12.16 -2.27
N THR A 159 -16.69 12.93 -3.30
CA THR A 159 -15.37 13.54 -3.53
C THR A 159 -15.39 14.98 -3.05
N CYS A 160 -14.54 15.29 -2.09
CA CYS A 160 -14.46 16.60 -1.47
C CYS A 160 -13.13 17.27 -1.78
N ILE A 161 -13.17 18.55 -2.16
CA ILE A 161 -12.01 19.38 -2.41
C ILE A 161 -11.89 20.39 -1.27
N TYR A 162 -10.75 20.40 -0.61
CA TYR A 162 -10.42 21.26 0.52
C TYR A 162 -9.37 22.27 0.09
N VAL A 163 -9.73 23.55 0.09
CA VAL A 163 -8.79 24.62 -0.22
C VAL A 163 -7.79 24.76 0.93
N ALA A 164 -6.50 24.61 0.62
CA ALA A 164 -5.43 24.61 1.62
C ALA A 164 -4.74 25.98 1.72
N ALA A 165 -4.54 26.65 0.58
CA ALA A 165 -3.98 27.99 0.52
C ALA A 165 -4.29 28.63 -0.84
N THR A 166 -4.55 29.94 -0.84
CA THR A 166 -4.76 30.73 -2.05
C THR A 166 -3.88 31.97 -2.05
N THR A 167 -3.48 32.42 -3.23
CA THR A 167 -2.81 33.71 -3.47
C THR A 167 -3.30 34.25 -4.79
N ASN A 168 -3.77 35.51 -4.79
CA ASN A 168 -4.32 36.17 -5.97
C ASN A 168 -5.50 35.41 -6.60
N VAL A 169 -6.35 34.79 -5.78
CA VAL A 169 -7.58 34.10 -6.23
C VAL A 169 -8.78 34.99 -5.90
N GLU A 170 -9.68 35.19 -6.86
CA GLU A 170 -10.89 35.98 -6.68
C GLU A 170 -11.86 35.26 -5.72
N PRO A 171 -12.41 35.95 -4.71
CA PRO A 171 -13.46 35.38 -3.87
C PRO A 171 -14.64 34.86 -4.69
N ASN A 172 -15.24 33.74 -4.26
CA ASN A 172 -16.41 33.15 -4.91
C ASN A 172 -16.25 32.89 -6.43
N SER A 173 -15.04 32.57 -6.89
CA SER A 173 -14.76 32.31 -8.31
C SER A 173 -14.39 30.86 -8.62
N THR A 174 -14.07 30.06 -7.60
CA THR A 174 -13.54 28.72 -7.83
C THR A 174 -14.66 27.72 -8.14
N ALA A 175 -14.49 26.97 -9.22
CA ALA A 175 -15.38 25.90 -9.64
C ALA A 175 -14.70 24.52 -9.67
N VAL A 176 -15.52 23.47 -9.53
CA VAL A 176 -15.13 22.07 -9.73
C VAL A 176 -16.14 21.41 -10.67
N TYR A 177 -15.64 20.62 -11.60
CA TYR A 177 -16.46 19.87 -12.57
C TYR A 177 -15.84 18.49 -12.83
N ALA A 178 -16.69 17.50 -13.03
CA ALA A 178 -16.41 16.12 -13.37
C ALA A 178 -16.36 15.93 -14.89
N GLY A 179 -15.21 15.54 -15.42
CA GLY A 179 -14.99 15.37 -16.86
C GLY A 179 -14.16 16.50 -17.47
N VAL A 180 -14.21 16.63 -18.81
CA VAL A 180 -13.23 17.39 -19.61
C VAL A 180 -13.54 18.88 -19.72
N THR A 181 -14.81 19.27 -19.67
CA THR A 181 -15.25 20.68 -19.66
C THR A 181 -16.51 20.83 -18.80
N ALA A 182 -16.83 22.06 -18.37
CA ALA A 182 -18.07 22.40 -17.64
C ALA A 182 -19.38 22.13 -18.42
N SER A 183 -19.29 21.61 -19.64
CA SER A 183 -20.44 21.25 -20.50
C SER A 183 -20.37 19.83 -21.04
N THR A 184 -19.35 19.06 -20.62
CA THR A 184 -19.11 17.68 -21.04
C THR A 184 -18.90 16.84 -19.79
N GLU A 185 -19.99 16.68 -19.04
CA GLU A 185 -20.01 15.95 -17.78
C GLU A 185 -19.75 14.46 -17.99
N GLY A 186 -19.06 13.82 -17.03
CA GLY A 186 -18.97 12.36 -16.93
C GLY A 186 -18.18 11.64 -18.05
N ALA A 187 -17.61 12.37 -19.02
CA ALA A 187 -16.91 11.76 -20.16
C ALA A 187 -15.69 10.91 -19.75
N ASP A 188 -15.00 11.30 -18.68
CA ASP A 188 -13.81 10.58 -18.21
C ASP A 188 -14.09 9.71 -16.97
N GLY A 189 -15.18 9.94 -16.21
CA GLY A 189 -15.59 9.15 -15.03
C GLY A 189 -14.59 9.01 -13.87
N HIS A 190 -13.34 9.41 -14.08
CA HIS A 190 -12.16 9.05 -13.28
C HIS A 190 -11.36 10.28 -12.83
N GLY A 191 -11.96 11.46 -12.84
CA GLY A 191 -11.27 12.68 -12.43
C GLY A 191 -12.16 13.91 -12.48
N PHE A 192 -11.60 15.02 -12.03
CA PHE A 192 -12.27 16.30 -11.94
C PHE A 192 -11.31 17.43 -12.26
N ASN A 193 -11.84 18.56 -12.68
CA ASN A 193 -11.10 19.77 -12.88
C ASN A 193 -11.35 20.76 -11.74
N VAL A 194 -10.32 21.52 -11.39
CA VAL A 194 -10.39 22.62 -10.42
C VAL A 194 -9.99 23.91 -11.11
N THR A 195 -10.81 24.94 -10.94
CA THR A 195 -10.75 26.15 -11.76
C THR A 195 -10.97 27.42 -10.93
N PRO A 196 -9.91 28.02 -10.39
CA PRO A 196 -9.94 29.35 -9.81
C PRO A 196 -9.76 30.45 -10.85
N ASP A 197 -10.37 31.62 -10.61
CA ASP A 197 -10.08 32.85 -11.33
C ASP A 197 -9.13 33.73 -10.51
N ALA A 198 -8.25 34.46 -11.20
CA ALA A 198 -7.33 35.36 -10.55
C ALA A 198 -7.98 36.71 -10.20
N ASN A 199 -7.70 37.24 -9.01
CA ASN A 199 -8.19 38.56 -8.58
C ASN A 199 -7.52 39.70 -9.37
N ALA A 200 -6.21 39.60 -9.61
CA ALA A 200 -5.43 40.61 -10.31
C ALA A 200 -4.41 40.00 -11.29
N VAL A 201 -3.79 40.84 -12.11
CA VAL A 201 -2.63 40.47 -12.93
C VAL A 201 -1.48 40.05 -12.02
N GLY A 202 -0.81 38.95 -12.36
CA GLY A 202 0.35 38.47 -11.60
C GLY A 202 0.31 36.97 -11.33
N GLN A 203 1.10 36.54 -10.35
CA GLN A 203 1.16 35.13 -9.96
C GLN A 203 -0.11 34.74 -9.21
N MET A 204 -0.74 33.65 -9.62
CA MET A 204 -1.82 32.98 -8.89
C MET A 204 -1.32 31.64 -8.34
N ILE A 205 -1.70 31.35 -7.10
CA ILE A 205 -1.45 30.06 -6.45
C ILE A 205 -2.76 29.57 -5.84
N PHE A 206 -3.13 28.34 -6.15
CA PHE A 206 -4.26 27.65 -5.54
C PHE A 206 -3.83 26.24 -5.17
N ARG A 207 -3.69 25.97 -3.87
CA ARG A 207 -3.34 24.66 -3.33
C ARG A 207 -4.58 24.04 -2.71
N TYR A 208 -4.80 22.77 -3.03
CA TYR A 208 -5.92 22.01 -2.47
C TYR A 208 -5.53 20.58 -2.13
N VAL A 209 -6.31 20.00 -1.24
CA VAL A 209 -6.33 18.59 -0.91
C VAL A 209 -7.68 18.06 -1.39
N TRP A 210 -7.72 16.86 -1.93
CA TRP A 210 -8.97 16.19 -2.25
C TRP A 210 -9.07 14.89 -1.45
N ALA A 211 -10.30 14.51 -1.10
CA ALA A 211 -10.57 13.23 -0.47
C ALA A 211 -11.82 12.58 -1.04
N TYR A 212 -11.78 11.25 -1.13
CA TYR A 212 -12.90 10.40 -1.51
C TYR A 212 -13.03 9.30 -0.47
N ARG A 213 -14.25 9.09 0.05
CA ARG A 213 -14.55 7.95 0.91
C ARG A 213 -15.36 6.94 0.12
N ALA A 214 -14.87 5.71 -0.01
CA ALA A 214 -15.63 4.65 -0.66
C ALA A 214 -16.93 4.38 0.11
N PRO A 215 -18.07 4.24 -0.59
CA PRO A 215 -19.38 3.98 0.03
C PRO A 215 -19.45 2.64 0.76
#